data_AF-A0AAW0X4M7-F1
#
_entry.id   AF-A0AAW0X4M7-F1
#
_cell.length_a   1.000
_cell.length_b   1.000
_cell.length_c   1.000
_cell.angle_alpha   90.00
_cell.angle_beta   90.00
_cell.angle_gamma   90.00
#
_symmetry.space_group_name_H-M   'P 1'
#
loop_
_entity.id
_entity.type
_entity.pdbx_description
1 polymer ?
#
loop_
_entity_poly.entity_id
_entity_poly.type
_entity_poly.pdbx_seq_one_letter_code
_entity_poly.pdbx_strand_id
1 'polypeptide(L)'
;VTSLTWYKEGRPLPPLPRLTTYDKTLHIGQVSREDGGMYQCLARNDEDSAQAAAQVDLGDSAPVLEYRFISQTLQPGPSVSLKCIASGAPTPHVSWTLDGFPLPQHDRLVVGQYVVMGGAVVSHVNLTGVRSED
;
A
#
# COMPACT_ATOMS: atom_id res chain seq x y z
N VAL A 1 -9.72 24.74 -28.53
CA VAL A 1 -10.21 23.78 -27.52
C VAL A 1 -11.16 24.55 -26.63
N THR A 2 -12.46 24.33 -26.78
CA THR A 2 -13.48 24.96 -25.93
C THR A 2 -13.72 24.14 -24.66
N SER A 3 -13.46 22.83 -24.68
CA SER A 3 -13.45 21.99 -23.49
C SER A 3 -12.40 20.87 -23.54
N LEU A 4 -11.86 20.51 -22.37
CA LEU A 4 -10.95 19.38 -22.17
C LEU A 4 -11.53 18.48 -21.08
N THR A 5 -11.73 17.20 -21.38
CA THR A 5 -12.28 16.22 -20.44
C THR A 5 -11.33 15.05 -20.27
N TRP A 6 -11.12 14.63 -19.01
CA TRP A 6 -10.20 13.55 -18.66
C TRP A 6 -10.94 12.27 -18.29
N TYR A 7 -10.38 11.15 -18.74
CA TYR A 7 -10.87 9.81 -18.51
C TYR A 7 -9.75 8.91 -17.99
N LYS A 8 -10.14 7.89 -17.21
CA LYS A 8 -9.30 6.77 -16.84
C LYS A 8 -10.05 5.48 -17.15
N GLU A 9 -9.43 4.58 -17.91
CA GLU A 9 -10.05 3.33 -18.36
C GLU A 9 -11.44 3.56 -19.01
N GLY A 10 -11.56 4.63 -19.81
CA GLY A 10 -12.80 5.00 -20.48
C GLY A 10 -13.89 5.62 -19.59
N ARG A 11 -13.64 5.79 -18.28
CA ARG A 11 -14.58 6.44 -17.34
C ARG A 11 -14.13 7.86 -17.03
N PRO A 12 -15.05 8.84 -16.96
CA PRO A 12 -14.68 10.21 -16.59
C PRO A 12 -14.09 10.23 -15.19
N LEU A 13 -13.01 11.00 -15.00
CA LEU A 13 -12.38 11.10 -13.68
C LEU A 13 -13.33 11.80 -12.69
N PRO A 14 -13.55 11.23 -11.48
CA PRO A 14 -14.35 11.88 -10.46
C PRO A 14 -13.64 13.12 -9.91
N PRO A 15 -14.39 14.14 -9.45
CA PRO A 15 -13.80 15.30 -8.79
C PRO A 15 -13.25 14.89 -7.41
N LEU A 16 -11.93 14.72 -7.31
CA LEU A 16 -11.24 14.38 -6.07
C LEU A 16 -10.22 15.47 -5.72
N PRO A 17 -9.99 15.79 -4.44
CA PRO A 17 -9.03 16.83 -4.03
C PRO A 17 -7.61 16.61 -4.57
N ARG A 18 -7.22 15.34 -4.76
CA ARG A 18 -5.92 14.95 -5.30
C ARG A 18 -5.81 15.04 -6.83
N LEU A 19 -6.92 15.23 -7.53
CA LEU A 19 -6.97 15.35 -8.99
C LEU A 19 -7.25 16.81 -9.35
N THR A 20 -6.22 17.51 -9.84
CA THR A 20 -6.36 18.90 -10.28
C THR A 20 -6.08 19.01 -11.77
N THR A 21 -6.80 19.89 -12.45
CA THR A 21 -6.52 20.24 -13.84
C THR A 21 -6.18 21.70 -13.91
N TYR A 22 -4.96 22.01 -14.33
CA TYR A 22 -4.54 23.38 -14.62
C TYR A 22 -3.69 23.38 -15.88
N ASP A 23 -3.80 24.45 -16.66
CA ASP A 23 -3.12 24.60 -17.95
C ASP A 23 -3.18 23.35 -18.83
N LYS A 24 -4.40 22.81 -19.02
CA LYS A 24 -4.68 21.62 -19.84
C LYS A 24 -3.92 20.34 -19.42
N THR A 25 -3.41 20.31 -18.19
CA THR A 25 -2.62 19.19 -17.65
C THR A 25 -3.32 18.59 -16.44
N LEU A 26 -3.48 17.27 -16.43
CA LEU A 26 -3.97 16.52 -15.28
C LEU A 26 -2.84 16.30 -14.29
N HIS A 27 -3.07 16.70 -13.04
CA HIS A 27 -2.17 16.49 -11.92
C HIS A 27 -2.80 15.54 -10.92
N ILE A 28 -2.02 14.53 -10.50
CA ILE A 28 -2.43 13.51 -9.53
C ILE A 28 -1.50 13.61 -8.33
N GLY A 29 -2.02 14.16 -7.23
CA GLY A 29 -1.31 14.22 -5.95
C GLY A 29 -1.32 12.87 -5.24
N GLN A 30 -0.23 12.57 -4.51
CA GLN A 30 -0.07 11.35 -3.72
C GLN A 30 -0.42 10.09 -4.53
N VAL A 31 0.29 9.89 -5.64
CA VAL A 31 0.10 8.75 -6.54
C VAL A 31 0.17 7.44 -5.76
N SER A 32 -0.85 6.62 -5.92
CA SER A 32 -1.00 5.29 -5.34
C SER A 32 -1.08 4.25 -6.44
N ARG A 33 -0.98 2.97 -6.10
CA ARG A 33 -1.13 1.87 -7.07
C ARG A 33 -2.43 1.94 -7.87
N GLU A 34 -3.51 2.40 -7.23
CA GLU A 34 -4.81 2.54 -7.87
C GLU A 34 -4.84 3.60 -8.96
N ASP A 35 -3.78 4.40 -9.12
CA ASP A 35 -3.62 5.38 -10.18
C ASP A 35 -3.00 4.80 -11.45
N GLY A 36 -2.42 3.60 -11.41
CA GLY A 36 -1.98 2.92 -12.63
C GLY A 36 -3.13 2.68 -13.59
N GLY A 37 -2.87 2.79 -14.90
CA GLY A 37 -3.86 2.53 -15.95
C GLY A 37 -3.78 3.48 -17.14
N MET A 38 -4.69 3.30 -18.10
CA MET A 38 -4.78 4.10 -19.31
C MET A 38 -5.58 5.38 -19.05
N TYR A 39 -4.92 6.52 -19.21
CA TYR A 39 -5.54 7.85 -19.14
C TYR A 39 -5.83 8.37 -20.54
N GLN A 40 -6.95 9.06 -20.70
CA GLN A 40 -7.31 9.69 -21.97
C GLN A 40 -7.74 11.14 -21.73
N CYS A 41 -7.38 12.03 -22.67
CA CYS A 41 -7.93 13.37 -22.75
C CYS A 41 -8.74 13.52 -24.03
N LEU A 42 -9.92 14.11 -23.91
CA LEU A 42 -10.79 14.47 -25.02
C LEU A 42 -10.84 15.99 -25.11
N ALA A 43 -10.29 16.53 -26.20
CA ALA A 43 -10.40 17.94 -26.54
C ALA A 43 -11.54 18.13 -27.53
N ARG A 44 -12.46 19.05 -27.24
CA ARG A 44 -13.60 19.36 -28.10
C ARG A 44 -13.67 20.84 -28.42
N ASN A 45 -14.01 21.14 -29.68
CA ASN A 45 -14.49 22.44 -30.15
C ASN A 45 -15.97 22.29 -30.55
N ASP A 46 -16.60 23.36 -31.02
CA ASP A 46 -18.03 23.36 -31.36
C ASP A 46 -18.39 22.34 -32.46
N GLU A 47 -17.45 22.04 -33.35
CA GLU A 47 -17.67 21.14 -34.50
C GLU A 47 -16.82 19.85 -34.46
N ASP A 48 -15.64 19.90 -33.81
CA ASP A 48 -14.63 18.82 -33.87
C ASP A 48 -14.21 18.28 -32.51
N SER A 49 -13.66 17.07 -32.50
CA SER A 49 -13.03 16.47 -31.32
C SER A 49 -11.75 15.72 -31.66
N ALA A 50 -10.79 15.74 -30.72
CA ALA A 50 -9.55 14.98 -30.79
C ALA A 50 -9.30 14.29 -29.44
N GLN A 51 -8.73 13.09 -29.49
CA GLN A 51 -8.41 12.29 -28.30
C GLN A 51 -6.93 11.90 -28.30
N ALA A 52 -6.31 11.94 -27.13
CA ALA A 52 -5.02 11.31 -26.88
C ALA A 52 -5.11 10.37 -25.67
N ALA A 53 -4.27 9.33 -25.66
CA ALA A 53 -4.22 8.35 -24.60
C ALA A 53 -2.78 8.02 -24.22
N ALA A 54 -2.54 7.77 -22.92
CA ALA A 54 -1.26 7.34 -22.40
C ALA A 54 -1.44 6.33 -21.27
N GLN A 55 -0.61 5.29 -21.27
CA GLN A 55 -0.53 4.31 -20.21
C GLN A 55 0.35 4.86 -19.08
N VAL A 56 -0.16 4.85 -17.85
CA VAL A 56 0.60 5.16 -16.64
C VAL A 56 0.93 3.86 -15.94
N ASP A 57 2.19 3.45 -16.04
CA ASP A 57 2.73 2.29 -15.34
C ASP A 57 3.47 2.73 -14.08
N LEU A 58 3.05 2.20 -12.94
CA LEU A 58 3.70 2.44 -11.65
C LEU A 58 4.67 1.29 -11.39
N GLY A 59 5.95 1.62 -11.30
CA GLY A 59 7.02 0.64 -11.11
C GLY A 59 7.01 -0.02 -9.74
N ASP A 60 7.84 -1.05 -9.63
CA ASP A 60 8.13 -1.74 -8.37
C ASP A 60 8.77 -0.81 -7.35
N SER A 61 8.54 -1.11 -6.07
CA SER A 61 9.06 -0.34 -4.95
C SER A 61 9.62 -1.30 -3.90
N ALA A 62 10.79 -0.96 -3.37
CA ALA A 62 11.42 -1.75 -2.33
C ALA A 62 10.51 -1.84 -1.09
N PRO A 63 10.52 -2.96 -0.36
CA PRO A 63 9.78 -3.07 0.89
C PRO A 63 10.21 -1.98 1.89
N VAL A 64 9.24 -1.27 2.45
CA VAL A 64 9.43 -0.27 3.50
C VAL A 64 8.67 -0.71 4.74
N LEU A 65 9.35 -0.69 5.89
CA LEU A 65 8.71 -0.91 7.18
C LEU A 65 8.05 0.39 7.64
N GLU A 66 6.73 0.45 7.51
CA GLU A 66 5.90 1.55 7.99
C GLU A 66 5.78 1.54 9.51
N TYR A 67 5.75 0.35 10.10
CA TYR A 67 5.74 0.16 11.54
C TYR A 67 6.65 -0.98 11.95
N ARG A 68 7.48 -0.71 12.95
CA ARG A 68 8.38 -1.67 13.58
C ARG A 68 7.98 -1.84 15.04
N PHE A 69 7.98 -3.06 15.52
CA PHE A 69 7.89 -3.32 16.95
C PHE A 69 9.11 -2.73 17.66
N ILE A 70 8.94 -2.38 18.93
CA ILE A 70 9.99 -1.86 19.80
C ILE A 70 10.35 -2.89 20.87
N SER A 71 11.49 -2.71 21.52
CA SER A 71 11.89 -3.53 22.66
C SER A 71 10.86 -3.41 23.79
N GLN A 72 10.55 -4.54 24.42
CA GLN A 72 9.63 -4.62 25.55
C GLN A 72 10.28 -5.43 26.67
N THR A 73 10.19 -4.93 27.90
CA THR A 73 10.58 -5.68 29.10
C THR A 73 9.30 -6.02 29.86
N LEU A 74 9.02 -7.31 30.00
CA LEU A 74 7.82 -7.82 30.63
C LEU A 74 8.20 -8.73 31.79
N GLN A 75 7.34 -8.79 32.80
CA GLN A 75 7.41 -9.87 33.79
C GLN A 75 6.82 -11.15 33.18
N PRO A 76 7.17 -12.35 33.69
CA PRO A 76 6.51 -13.59 33.28
C PRO A 76 5.00 -13.58 33.56
N GLY A 77 4.21 -14.23 32.70
CA GLY A 77 2.76 -14.39 32.83
C GLY A 77 1.92 -13.68 31.74
N PRO A 78 2.07 -12.37 31.51
CA PRO A 78 1.41 -11.64 30.44
C PRO A 78 1.61 -12.27 29.05
N SER A 79 0.70 -11.95 28.14
CA SER A 79 0.89 -12.23 26.71
C SER A 79 1.47 -11.00 26.02
N VAL A 80 2.31 -11.22 25.00
CA VAL A 80 2.91 -10.15 24.20
C VAL A 80 2.52 -10.30 22.73
N SER A 81 2.31 -9.17 22.06
CA SER A 81 2.09 -9.09 20.62
C SER A 81 3.13 -8.16 20.00
N LEU A 82 3.92 -8.68 19.07
CA LEU A 82 4.83 -7.90 18.24
C LEU A 82 4.17 -7.65 16.89
N LYS A 83 4.09 -6.39 16.48
CA LYS A 83 3.45 -5.97 15.23
C LYS A 83 4.47 -5.40 14.26
N CYS A 84 4.35 -5.79 12.99
CA CYS A 84 5.12 -5.27 11.87
C CYS A 84 4.15 -4.86 10.76
N ILE A 85 4.38 -3.70 10.13
CA ILE A 85 3.68 -3.27 8.92
C ILE A 85 4.72 -2.99 7.85
N ALA A 86 4.59 -3.66 6.70
CA ALA A 86 5.47 -3.47 5.56
C ALA A 86 4.64 -3.15 4.30
N SER A 87 5.04 -2.14 3.54
CA SER A 87 4.50 -1.87 2.20
C SER A 87 5.58 -2.06 1.15
N GLY A 88 5.19 -2.27 -0.10
CA GLY A 88 6.13 -2.52 -1.19
C GLY A 88 5.43 -2.97 -2.47
N ALA A 89 6.19 -3.00 -3.56
CA ALA A 89 5.73 -3.52 -4.84
C ALA A 89 6.73 -4.47 -5.48
N PRO A 90 6.37 -5.77 -5.65
CA PRO A 90 5.11 -6.46 -5.27
C PRO A 90 4.85 -6.49 -3.74
N THR A 91 3.63 -6.87 -3.32
CA THR A 91 3.27 -6.96 -1.89
C THR A 91 4.30 -7.80 -1.14
N PRO A 92 4.95 -7.25 -0.09
CA PRO A 92 6.06 -7.93 0.58
C PRO A 92 5.56 -9.10 1.42
N HIS A 93 6.41 -10.11 1.61
CA HIS A 93 6.19 -11.18 2.59
C HIS A 93 6.94 -10.86 3.88
N VAL A 94 6.27 -10.97 5.03
CA VAL A 94 6.89 -10.73 6.34
C VAL A 94 7.21 -12.07 7.00
N SER A 95 8.48 -12.26 7.37
CA SER A 95 8.96 -13.42 8.14
C SER A 95 9.53 -12.99 9.48
N TRP A 96 9.37 -13.83 10.50
CA TRP A 96 9.83 -13.57 11.85
C TRP A 96 10.91 -14.56 12.26
N THR A 97 11.91 -14.06 12.98
CA THR A 97 13.03 -14.84 13.51
C THR A 97 13.32 -14.42 14.94
N LEU A 98 13.74 -15.36 15.78
CA LEU A 98 14.30 -15.11 17.10
C LEU A 98 15.80 -15.43 17.04
N ASP A 99 16.64 -14.44 17.37
CA ASP A 99 18.10 -14.57 17.34
C ASP A 99 18.68 -15.11 16.00
N GLY A 100 18.03 -14.74 14.89
CA GLY A 100 18.40 -15.17 13.55
C GLY A 100 17.90 -16.56 13.15
N PHE A 101 17.21 -17.27 14.05
CA PHE A 101 16.61 -18.57 13.78
C PHE A 101 15.09 -18.46 13.53
N PRO A 102 14.50 -19.39 12.77
CA PRO A 102 13.04 -19.47 12.64
C PRO A 102 12.38 -19.56 14.02
N LEU A 103 11.23 -18.89 14.16
CA LEU A 103 10.47 -18.96 15.40
C LEU A 103 10.10 -20.42 15.75
N PRO A 104 10.21 -20.81 17.04
CA PRO A 104 9.85 -22.16 17.48
C PRO A 104 8.34 -22.39 17.29
N GLN A 105 7.99 -23.53 16.71
CA GLN A 105 6.59 -23.89 16.49
C GLN A 105 6.04 -24.61 17.74
N HIS A 106 5.25 -23.89 18.53
CA HIS A 106 4.56 -24.45 19.69
C HIS A 106 3.29 -23.66 20.03
N ASP A 107 2.38 -24.25 20.79
CA ASP A 107 1.03 -23.72 21.06
C ASP A 107 0.98 -22.30 21.64
N ARG A 108 2.03 -21.87 22.35
CA ARG A 108 2.11 -20.53 22.93
C ARG A 108 2.40 -19.42 21.91
N LEU A 109 2.94 -19.75 20.74
CA LEU A 109 3.45 -18.80 19.76
C LEU A 109 2.66 -18.90 18.46
N VAL A 110 1.99 -17.81 18.09
CA VAL A 110 1.14 -17.75 16.90
C VAL A 110 1.59 -16.60 16.02
N VAL A 111 1.87 -16.89 14.75
CA VAL A 111 2.19 -15.90 13.73
C VAL A 111 1.00 -15.74 12.80
N GLY A 112 0.59 -14.49 12.56
CA GLY A 112 -0.47 -14.15 11.63
C GLY A 112 -0.05 -13.03 10.68
N GLN A 113 -0.62 -12.99 9.48
CA GLN A 113 -0.49 -11.86 8.57
C GLN A 113 -1.71 -11.70 7.67
N TYR A 114 -1.99 -10.46 7.27
CA TYR A 114 -3.03 -10.11 6.31
C TYR A 114 -2.65 -8.85 5.53
N VAL A 115 -3.24 -8.67 4.34
CA VAL A 115 -3.01 -7.51 3.48
C VAL A 115 -4.16 -6.51 3.67
N VAL A 116 -3.84 -5.22 3.82
CA VAL A 116 -4.83 -4.14 3.94
C VAL A 116 -5.08 -3.45 2.59
N MET A 117 -6.19 -2.71 2.49
CA MET A 117 -6.48 -1.83 1.36
C MET A 117 -5.33 -0.83 1.20
N GLY A 118 -4.63 -0.86 0.06
CA GLY A 118 -3.37 -0.15 -0.16
C GLY A 118 -2.15 -1.06 -0.38
N GLY A 119 -2.29 -2.37 -0.16
CA GLY A 119 -1.27 -3.37 -0.49
C GLY A 119 -0.17 -3.55 0.57
N ALA A 120 -0.28 -2.87 1.72
CA ALA A 120 0.59 -3.10 2.86
C ALA A 120 0.21 -4.41 3.58
N VAL A 121 1.21 -5.10 4.11
CA VAL A 121 1.08 -6.32 4.89
C VAL A 121 1.22 -6.00 6.36
N VAL A 122 0.23 -6.44 7.13
CA VAL A 122 0.23 -6.36 8.59
C VAL A 122 0.51 -7.77 9.12
N SER A 123 1.61 -7.94 9.86
CA SER A 123 1.98 -9.22 10.47
C SER A 123 2.18 -9.09 11.97
N HIS A 124 1.76 -10.11 12.71
CA HIS A 124 1.80 -10.16 14.17
C HIS A 124 2.42 -11.48 14.65
N VAL A 125 3.19 -11.40 15.73
CA VAL A 125 3.62 -12.54 16.54
C VAL A 125 3.01 -12.40 17.91
N ASN A 126 2.20 -13.37 18.31
CA ASN A 126 1.58 -13.42 19.64
C ASN A 126 2.23 -14.54 20.44
N LEU A 127 2.81 -14.20 21.59
CA LEU A 127 3.32 -15.16 22.56
C LEU A 127 2.47 -15.07 23.83
N THR A 128 1.90 -16.20 24.23
CA THR A 128 1.07 -16.32 25.43
C THR A 128 1.85 -16.92 26.59
N GLY A 129 1.56 -16.48 27.81
CA GLY A 129 2.22 -16.98 29.00
C GLY A 129 3.73 -16.83 28.93
N VAL A 130 4.21 -15.60 28.74
CA VAL A 130 5.64 -15.25 28.67
C VAL A 130 6.36 -15.81 29.89
N ARG A 131 7.53 -16.40 29.69
CA ARG A 131 8.35 -16.99 30.75
C ARG A 131 9.66 -16.23 30.91
N SER A 132 10.40 -16.55 31.97
CA SER A 132 11.69 -15.93 32.28
C SER A 132 12.78 -16.24 31.24
N GLU A 133 12.60 -17.32 30.49
CA GLU A 133 13.53 -17.81 29.47
C GLU A 133 13.17 -17.41 28.02
N ASP A 134 12.03 -16.74 27.82
CA ASP A 134 11.60 -16.19 26.51
C ASP A 134 12.21 -14.79 26.29
#